data_AF-A0A947MR04-F1
#
_entry.id   AF-A0A947MR04-F1
#
_cell.length_a   1.000
_cell.length_b   1.000
_cell.length_c   1.000
_cell.angle_alpha   90.00
_cell.angle_beta   90.00
_cell.angle_gamma   90.00
#
_symmetry.space_group_name_H-M   'P 1'
#
loop_
_entity.id
_entity.type
_entity.pdbx_description
1 polymer ?
#
loop_
_entity_poly.entity_id
_entity_poly.type
_entity_poly.pdbx_seq_one_letter_code
_entity_poly.pdbx_strand_id
1 'polypeptide(L)'
;MASLSTRLTGDVGLIRRRLEALASGDLYQELGEAIGDVIVSASKKRFNRQTGPDGRRWKALAQPRARGGSKVLVDAGALRKSLASSVSGDELTVGSPLEYAATHQYGDSGTDKLGRKRNIPARPFIGIDEDDEREIAGTVQDALGQLL
;
A
#
# COMPACT_ATOMS: atom_id res chain seq x y z
N MET A 1 53.37 -12.75 -16.80
CA MET A 1 51.90 -12.54 -16.76
C MET A 1 51.62 -11.20 -17.42
N ALA A 2 51.05 -11.20 -18.63
CA ALA A 2 50.71 -9.95 -19.31
C ALA A 2 49.30 -9.52 -18.90
N SER A 3 49.14 -8.30 -18.38
CA SER A 3 47.82 -7.70 -18.14
C SER A 3 47.52 -6.70 -19.26
N LEU A 4 46.31 -6.79 -19.82
CA LEU A 4 45.79 -5.83 -20.78
C LEU A 4 44.86 -4.90 -20.01
N SER A 5 45.25 -3.64 -19.83
CA SER A 5 44.38 -2.62 -19.27
C SER A 5 43.71 -1.84 -20.40
N THR A 6 42.39 -1.79 -20.39
CA THR A 6 41.57 -0.95 -21.27
C THR A 6 40.91 0.13 -20.41
N ARG A 7 41.03 1.39 -20.84
CA ARG A 7 40.47 2.55 -20.14
C ARG A 7 39.06 2.78 -20.66
N LEU A 8 38.07 2.60 -19.79
CA LEU A 8 36.71 3.07 -20.04
C LEU A 8 36.78 4.59 -20.30
N THR A 9 36.33 5.01 -21.49
CA THR A 9 36.25 6.42 -21.89
C THR A 9 34.81 6.91 -21.70
N GLY A 10 34.64 8.12 -21.16
CA GLY A 10 33.34 8.68 -20.74
C GLY A 10 33.33 9.06 -19.25
N ASP A 11 32.17 9.45 -18.72
CA ASP A 11 31.99 9.80 -17.30
C ASP A 11 31.80 8.54 -16.43
N VAL A 12 32.88 7.74 -16.33
CA VAL A 12 32.91 6.51 -15.53
C VAL A 12 32.63 6.80 -14.05
N GLY A 13 32.95 8.01 -13.59
CA GLY A 13 32.68 8.47 -12.23
C GLY A 13 31.17 8.59 -11.95
N LEU A 14 30.41 9.14 -12.89
CA LEU A 14 28.94 9.19 -12.83
C LEU A 14 28.34 7.78 -12.84
N ILE A 15 28.76 6.91 -13.76
CA ILE A 15 28.24 5.54 -13.87
C ILE A 15 28.46 4.77 -12.56
N ARG A 16 29.66 4.89 -11.96
CA ARG A 16 29.96 4.25 -10.68
C ARG A 16 29.04 4.74 -9.56
N ARG A 17 28.85 6.05 -9.40
CA ARG A 17 27.95 6.60 -8.37
C ARG A 17 26.52 6.11 -8.52
N ARG A 18 26.04 6.01 -9.76
CA ARG A 18 24.69 5.50 -10.06
C ARG A 18 24.55 4.01 -9.75
N LEU A 19 25.55 3.21 -10.09
CA LEU A 19 25.59 1.79 -9.72
C LEU A 19 25.65 1.60 -8.20
N GLU A 20 26.43 2.42 -7.50
CA GLU A 20 26.49 2.41 -6.02
C GLU A 20 25.14 2.78 -5.41
N ALA A 21 24.43 3.78 -5.96
CA ALA A 21 23.08 4.15 -5.52
C ALA A 21 22.03 3.06 -5.81
N LEU A 22 22.12 2.37 -6.94
CA LEU A 22 21.24 1.24 -7.25
C LEU A 22 21.50 0.02 -6.36
N ALA A 23 22.75 -0.15 -5.91
CA ALA A 23 23.15 -1.25 -5.04
C ALA A 23 22.98 -0.92 -3.54
N SER A 24 22.52 0.29 -3.19
CA SER A 24 22.36 0.69 -1.79
C SER A 24 21.06 0.15 -1.19
N GLY A 25 21.08 -0.13 0.12
CA GLY A 25 19.86 -0.43 0.88
C GLY A 25 18.90 0.76 0.98
N ASP A 26 19.44 1.97 0.84
CA ASP A 26 18.67 3.22 0.93
C ASP A 26 17.63 3.31 -0.20
N LEU A 27 17.95 2.84 -1.41
CA LEU A 27 17.00 2.84 -2.53
C LEU A 27 15.77 1.96 -2.24
N TYR A 28 15.96 0.80 -1.62
CA TYR A 28 14.83 -0.06 -1.24
C TYR A 28 13.93 0.62 -0.22
N GLN A 29 14.54 1.32 0.75
CA GLN A 29 13.79 2.07 1.74
C GLN A 29 13.00 3.21 1.09
N GLU A 30 13.64 4.04 0.28
CA GLU A 30 13.00 5.17 -0.41
C GLU A 30 11.85 4.71 -1.32
N LEU A 31 12.09 3.68 -2.14
CA LEU A 31 11.05 3.11 -3.01
C LEU A 31 9.92 2.50 -2.19
N GLY A 32 10.25 1.75 -1.14
CA GLY A 32 9.25 1.14 -0.26
C GLY A 32 8.35 2.18 0.41
N GLU A 33 8.94 3.28 0.90
CA GLU A 33 8.20 4.38 1.52
C GLU A 33 7.25 5.04 0.51
N ALA A 34 7.75 5.35 -0.70
CA ALA A 34 6.95 5.95 -1.76
C ALA A 34 5.80 5.04 -2.24
N ILE A 35 6.07 3.74 -2.44
CA ILE A 35 5.04 2.74 -2.79
C ILE A 35 4.02 2.62 -1.66
N GLY A 36 4.47 2.59 -0.40
CA GLY A 36 3.62 2.54 0.78
C GLY A 36 2.64 3.71 0.83
N ASP A 37 3.12 4.93 0.55
CA ASP A 37 2.29 6.13 0.50
C ASP A 37 1.22 6.07 -0.59
N VAL A 38 1.56 5.55 -1.78
CA VAL A 38 0.59 5.31 -2.86
C VAL A 38 -0.50 4.35 -2.40
N ILE A 39 -0.14 3.20 -1.83
CA ILE A 39 -1.12 2.19 -1.38
C ILE A 39 -2.00 2.75 -0.25
N VAL A 40 -1.42 3.50 0.70
CA VAL A 40 -2.18 4.14 1.79
C VAL A 40 -3.14 5.19 1.23
N SER A 41 -2.69 6.00 0.27
CA SER A 41 -3.51 7.02 -0.41
C SER A 41 -4.67 6.38 -1.16
N ALA A 42 -4.40 5.36 -1.98
CA ALA A 42 -5.40 4.57 -2.70
C ALA A 42 -6.44 3.95 -1.76
N SER A 43 -5.97 3.33 -0.68
CA SER A 43 -6.81 2.75 0.36
C SER A 43 -7.71 3.82 1.00
N LYS A 44 -7.20 5.01 1.28
CA LYS A 44 -8.00 6.15 1.79
C LYS A 44 -9.02 6.64 0.75
N LYS A 45 -8.68 6.70 -0.55
CA LYS A 45 -9.60 7.07 -1.65
C LYS A 45 -10.78 6.09 -1.73
N ARG A 46 -10.57 4.80 -1.46
CA ARG A 46 -11.63 3.76 -1.44
C ARG A 46 -12.72 4.02 -0.40
N PHE A 47 -12.41 4.58 0.77
CA PHE A 47 -13.43 4.98 1.74
C PHE A 47 -14.37 6.07 1.20
N ASN A 48 -13.86 6.97 0.36
CA ASN A 48 -14.68 8.00 -0.28
C ASN A 48 -15.52 7.41 -1.40
N ARG A 49 -14.92 6.54 -2.23
CA ARG A 49 -15.58 5.87 -3.36
C ARG A 49 -16.57 4.78 -2.94
N GLN A 50 -16.42 4.25 -1.72
CA GLN A 50 -17.20 3.13 -1.18
C GLN A 50 -17.02 1.84 -2.01
N THR A 51 -15.81 1.63 -2.52
CA THR A 51 -15.43 0.51 -3.41
C THR A 51 -14.17 -0.19 -2.91
N GLY A 52 -14.04 -1.48 -3.21
CA GLY A 52 -12.81 -2.24 -2.99
C GLY A 52 -11.78 -2.05 -4.10
N PRO A 53 -10.60 -2.67 -3.97
CA PRO A 53 -9.59 -2.74 -5.04
C PRO A 53 -10.09 -3.49 -6.29
N ASP A 54 -11.08 -4.38 -6.16
CA ASP A 54 -11.71 -5.01 -7.31
C ASP A 54 -12.70 -4.09 -8.07
N GLY A 55 -12.74 -2.81 -7.73
CA GLY A 55 -13.67 -1.82 -8.27
C GLY A 55 -15.12 -1.98 -7.80
N ARG A 56 -15.46 -3.06 -7.08
CA ARG A 56 -16.85 -3.32 -6.65
C ARG A 56 -17.22 -2.49 -5.43
N ARG A 57 -18.47 -2.05 -5.37
CA ARG A 57 -18.99 -1.35 -4.19
C ARG A 57 -19.05 -2.30 -3.00
N TRP A 58 -18.64 -1.81 -1.83
CA TRP A 58 -18.76 -2.59 -0.60
C TRP A 58 -20.23 -2.87 -0.27
N LYS A 59 -20.47 -4.04 0.34
CA LYS A 59 -21.80 -4.41 0.82
C LYS A 59 -22.32 -3.36 1.80
N ALA A 60 -23.50 -2.83 1.48
CA ALA A 60 -24.18 -1.79 2.25
C ALA A 60 -24.41 -2.20 3.71
N LEU A 61 -24.62 -1.20 4.56
CA LEU A 61 -25.04 -1.42 5.93
C LEU A 61 -26.50 -1.92 5.94
N ALA A 62 -26.82 -2.82 6.86
CA ALA A 62 -28.20 -3.29 7.03
C ALA A 62 -29.14 -2.14 7.42
N GLN A 63 -28.64 -1.20 8.24
CA GLN A 63 -29.33 0.02 8.62
C GLN A 63 -28.33 1.19 8.68
N PRO A 64 -28.77 2.42 8.36
CA PRO A 64 -27.98 3.62 8.61
C PRO A 64 -27.68 3.81 10.10
N ARG A 65 -26.59 4.51 10.41
CA ARG A 65 -26.21 4.87 11.79
C ARG A 65 -26.34 6.36 12.01
N ALA A 66 -26.50 6.76 13.27
CA ALA A 66 -26.55 8.18 13.65
C ALA A 66 -25.28 8.95 13.24
N ARG A 67 -24.10 8.32 13.41
CA ARG A 67 -22.80 8.85 12.97
C ARG A 67 -22.32 8.09 11.73
N GLY A 68 -21.84 8.83 10.73
CA GLY A 68 -21.41 8.28 9.44
C GLY A 68 -22.56 7.89 8.47
N GLY A 69 -23.81 7.90 8.94
CA GLY A 69 -24.99 7.68 8.10
C GLY A 69 -24.99 6.29 7.46
N SER A 70 -25.16 6.26 6.14
CA SER A 70 -25.13 5.05 5.32
C SER A 70 -23.73 4.67 4.80
N LYS A 71 -22.69 5.47 5.10
CA LYS A 71 -21.34 5.19 4.59
C LYS A 71 -20.74 3.97 5.27
N VAL A 72 -20.32 3.03 4.46
CA VAL A 72 -19.63 1.81 4.82
C VAL A 72 -18.20 2.13 5.25
N LEU A 73 -17.75 1.50 6.34
CA LEU A 73 -16.44 1.72 6.99
C LEU A 73 -16.17 3.17 7.45
N VAL A 74 -17.19 4.04 7.45
CA VAL A 74 -17.08 5.41 7.94
C VAL A 74 -18.06 5.58 9.09
N ASP A 75 -17.51 5.63 10.30
CA ASP A 75 -18.20 6.13 11.50
C ASP A 75 -17.55 7.46 11.93
N ALA A 76 -16.66 7.46 12.93
CA ALA A 76 -15.80 8.62 13.26
C ALA A 76 -14.61 8.79 12.29
N GLY A 77 -14.41 7.84 11.37
CA GLY A 77 -13.31 7.84 10.40
C GLY A 77 -11.96 7.36 10.96
N ALA A 78 -11.93 6.77 12.15
CA ALA A 78 -10.71 6.28 12.79
C ALA A 78 -9.95 5.28 11.91
N LEU A 79 -10.64 4.27 11.35
CA LEU A 79 -10.02 3.28 10.47
C LEU A 79 -9.30 3.90 9.27
N ARG A 80 -9.95 4.83 8.58
CA ARG A 80 -9.34 5.53 7.44
C ARG A 80 -8.12 6.34 7.85
N LYS A 81 -8.17 6.96 9.03
CA LYS A 81 -7.09 7.81 9.55
C LYS A 81 -5.89 7.01 10.05
N SER A 82 -6.11 5.80 10.54
CA SER A 82 -5.07 4.93 11.10
C SER A 82 -4.33 4.10 10.06
N LEU A 83 -4.69 4.19 8.77
CA LEU A 83 -3.94 3.53 7.70
C LEU A 83 -2.56 4.16 7.55
N ALA A 84 -1.54 3.30 7.62
CA ALA A 84 -0.13 3.65 7.51
C ALA A 84 0.65 2.53 6.80
N SER A 85 1.81 2.90 6.31
CA SER A 85 2.85 2.02 5.75
C SER A 85 4.10 2.07 6.63
N SER A 86 4.90 1.02 6.58
CA SER A 86 6.24 0.99 7.17
C SER A 86 7.14 0.06 6.35
N VAL A 87 8.40 0.44 6.18
CA VAL A 87 9.42 -0.37 5.53
C VAL A 87 10.42 -0.85 6.57
N SER A 88 10.77 -2.12 6.53
CA SER A 88 11.79 -2.71 7.40
C SER A 88 12.60 -3.74 6.61
N GLY A 89 13.87 -3.45 6.34
CA GLY A 89 14.70 -4.29 5.48
C GLY A 89 14.14 -4.32 4.06
N ASP A 90 13.76 -5.50 3.59
CA ASP A 90 13.15 -5.77 2.29
C ASP A 90 11.61 -5.91 2.35
N GLU A 91 11.00 -5.63 3.51
CA GLU A 91 9.56 -5.78 3.72
C GLU A 91 8.84 -4.42 3.78
N LEU A 92 7.86 -4.23 2.89
CA LEU A 92 6.86 -3.16 2.99
C LEU A 92 5.59 -3.72 3.63
N THR A 93 5.21 -3.17 4.79
CA THR A 93 3.93 -3.44 5.44
C THR A 93 2.98 -2.27 5.23
N VAL A 94 1.72 -2.56 4.88
CA VAL A 94 0.62 -1.57 4.84
C VAL A 94 -0.54 -2.09 5.67
N GLY A 95 -1.07 -1.28 6.58
CA GLY A 95 -2.07 -1.77 7.52
C GLY A 95 -2.70 -0.71 8.41
N SER A 96 -3.38 -1.21 9.44
CA SER A 96 -3.96 -0.43 10.53
C SER A 96 -3.75 -1.18 11.84
N PRO A 97 -3.40 -0.49 12.94
CA PRO A 97 -3.25 -1.13 14.25
C PRO A 97 -4.60 -1.47 14.92
N LEU A 98 -5.73 -1.12 14.29
CA LEU A 98 -7.06 -1.35 14.88
C LEU A 98 -7.47 -2.81 14.68
N GLU A 99 -7.81 -3.51 15.76
CA GLU A 99 -8.19 -4.94 15.74
C GLU A 99 -9.27 -5.28 14.70
N TYR A 100 -10.29 -4.42 14.59
CA TYR A 100 -11.40 -4.61 13.66
C TYR A 100 -11.04 -4.37 12.18
N ALA A 101 -9.85 -3.86 11.88
CA ALA A 101 -9.39 -3.62 10.51
C ALA A 101 -9.30 -4.94 9.74
N ALA A 102 -8.71 -5.98 10.33
CA ALA A 102 -8.61 -7.31 9.73
C ALA A 102 -9.99 -7.93 9.47
N THR A 103 -10.90 -7.83 10.44
CA THR A 103 -12.29 -8.28 10.30
C THR A 103 -13.01 -7.61 9.15
N HIS A 104 -12.77 -6.33 8.90
CA HIS A 104 -13.36 -5.63 7.75
C HIS A 104 -12.65 -5.92 6.44
N GLN A 105 -11.32 -6.08 6.46
CA GLN A 105 -10.53 -6.40 5.27
C GLN A 105 -10.94 -7.78 4.71
N TYR A 106 -11.00 -8.80 5.57
CA TYR A 106 -11.19 -10.19 5.18
C TYR A 106 -12.62 -10.72 5.39
N GLY A 107 -13.44 -9.99 6.14
CA GLY A 107 -14.71 -10.50 6.65
C GLY A 107 -14.52 -11.42 7.86
N ASP A 108 -15.63 -11.84 8.45
CA ASP A 108 -15.63 -12.76 9.59
C ASP A 108 -16.93 -13.55 9.65
N SER A 109 -16.84 -14.84 9.31
CA SER A 109 -17.94 -15.80 9.37
C SER A 109 -17.98 -16.59 10.69
N GLY A 110 -17.13 -16.24 11.65
CA GLY A 110 -16.99 -16.96 12.91
C GLY A 110 -18.19 -16.81 13.84
N THR A 111 -18.07 -17.46 14.99
CA THR A 111 -19.12 -17.53 16.01
C THR A 111 -18.69 -16.78 17.26
N ASP A 112 -19.59 -16.00 17.86
CA ASP A 112 -19.32 -15.29 19.13
C ASP A 112 -19.29 -16.25 20.33
N LYS A 113 -18.95 -15.72 21.51
CA LYS A 113 -18.88 -16.50 22.77
C LYS A 113 -20.23 -17.15 23.16
N LEU A 114 -21.33 -16.74 22.55
CA LEU A 114 -22.69 -17.22 22.81
C LEU A 114 -23.20 -18.16 21.71
N GLY A 115 -22.35 -18.59 20.77
CA GLY A 115 -22.76 -19.51 19.71
C GLY A 115 -23.44 -18.84 18.50
N ARG A 116 -23.49 -17.52 18.42
CA ARG A 116 -24.14 -16.79 17.31
C ARG A 116 -23.15 -16.47 16.19
N LYS A 117 -23.54 -16.70 14.94
CA LYS A 117 -22.73 -16.35 13.76
C LYS A 117 -22.61 -14.83 13.62
N ARG A 118 -21.38 -14.32 13.47
CA ARG A 118 -21.11 -12.89 13.26
C ARG A 118 -21.45 -12.43 11.84
N ASN A 119 -21.19 -13.27 10.83
CA ASN A 119 -21.52 -13.03 9.41
C ASN A 119 -21.16 -11.61 8.91
N ILE A 120 -19.94 -11.15 9.20
CA ILE A 120 -19.45 -9.85 8.77
C ILE A 120 -18.90 -10.01 7.35
N PRO A 121 -19.44 -9.30 6.35
CA PRO A 121 -18.94 -9.37 4.99
C PRO A 121 -17.58 -8.68 4.87
N ALA A 122 -16.71 -9.24 4.02
CA ALA A 122 -15.47 -8.61 3.62
C ALA A 122 -15.72 -7.28 2.88
N ARG A 123 -14.91 -6.29 3.20
CA ARG A 123 -14.90 -4.95 2.62
C ARG A 123 -13.44 -4.54 2.42
N PRO A 124 -12.74 -5.20 1.49
CA PRO A 124 -11.32 -4.98 1.30
C PRO A 124 -11.08 -3.51 0.95
N PHE A 125 -10.23 -2.86 1.74
CA PHE A 125 -9.83 -1.46 1.55
C PHE A 125 -8.33 -1.36 1.24
N ILE A 126 -7.53 -2.32 1.69
CA ILE A 126 -6.14 -2.51 1.26
C ILE A 126 -6.13 -3.45 0.06
N GLY A 127 -5.30 -3.14 -0.91
CA GLY A 127 -5.13 -3.87 -2.16
C GLY A 127 -4.65 -2.93 -3.24
N ILE A 128 -4.26 -3.50 -4.37
CA ILE A 128 -3.76 -2.79 -5.53
C ILE A 128 -4.72 -3.10 -6.68
N ASP A 129 -5.18 -2.05 -7.35
CA ASP A 129 -5.94 -2.15 -8.60
C ASP A 129 -5.09 -1.65 -9.77
N GLU A 130 -5.62 -1.72 -11.00
CA GLU A 130 -4.84 -1.33 -12.18
C GLU A 130 -4.41 0.15 -12.17
N ASP A 131 -5.18 1.05 -11.55
CA ASP A 131 -4.79 2.46 -11.43
C ASP A 131 -3.65 2.60 -10.41
N ASP A 132 -3.74 1.90 -9.29
CA ASP A 132 -2.69 1.88 -8.28
C ASP A 132 -1.39 1.28 -8.82
N GLU A 133 -1.45 0.20 -9.61
CA GLU A 133 -0.27 -0.39 -10.27
C GLU A 133 0.43 0.61 -11.18
N ARG A 134 -0.34 1.41 -11.93
CA ARG A 134 0.19 2.49 -12.77
C ARG A 134 0.82 3.61 -11.95
N GLU A 135 0.17 4.02 -10.86
CA GLU A 135 0.67 5.06 -9.95
C GLU A 135 2.00 4.60 -9.31
N ILE A 136 2.06 3.35 -8.82
CA ILE A 136 3.25 2.71 -8.27
C ILE A 136 4.37 2.64 -9.33
N ALA A 137 4.07 2.14 -10.53
CA ALA A 137 5.06 2.02 -11.60
C ALA A 137 5.63 3.39 -11.98
N GLY A 138 4.79 4.43 -12.06
CA GLY A 138 5.22 5.79 -12.30
C GLY A 138 6.15 6.31 -11.20
N THR A 139 5.79 6.12 -9.93
CA THR A 139 6.64 6.49 -8.78
C THR A 139 8.02 5.83 -8.83
N VAL A 140 8.07 4.53 -9.15
CA VAL A 140 9.34 3.80 -9.27
C VAL A 140 10.15 4.30 -10.47
N GLN A 141 9.52 4.51 -11.62
CA GLN A 141 10.18 5.02 -12.82
C GLN A 141 10.76 6.42 -12.60
N ASP A 142 10.03 7.31 -11.94
CA ASP A 142 10.47 8.66 -11.62
C ASP A 142 11.70 8.62 -10.69
N ALA A 143 11.64 7.80 -9.63
CA ALA A 143 12.76 7.63 -8.70
C ALA A 143 14.02 7.07 -9.39
N LEU A 144 13.87 6.04 -10.24
CA LEU A 144 14.99 5.50 -11.01
C LEU A 144 15.50 6.49 -12.08
N GLY A 145 14.61 7.29 -12.66
CA GLY A 145 14.95 8.33 -13.63
C GLY A 145 15.78 9.46 -13.03
N GLN A 146 15.60 9.78 -11.74
CA GLN A 146 16.44 10.74 -11.03
C GLN A 146 17.86 10.22 -10.76
N LEU A 147 18.01 8.88 -10.70
CA LEU A 147 19.31 8.24 -10.54
C LEU A 147 20.08 8.12 -11.86
N LEU A 148 19.39 7.93 -12.99
CA LEU A 148 19.97 7.74 -14.33
C LEU A 148 20.08 9.03 -15.16
#